data_AF-A0A1Y1VI20-F1
#
_entry.id   AF-A0A1Y1VI20-F1
#
_cell.length_a   1.000
_cell.length_b   1.000
_cell.length_c   1.000
_cell.angle_alpha   90.00
_cell.angle_beta   90.00
_cell.angle_gamma   90.00
#
_symmetry.space_group_name_H-M   'P 1'
#
loop_
_entity.id
_entity.type
_entity.pdbx_description
1 polymer ?
#
loop_
_entity_poly.entity_id
_entity_poly.type
_entity_poly.pdbx_seq_one_letter_code
_entity_poly.pdbx_strand_id
1 'polypeptide(L)'
;MLFSKKINFKIIFKYMICFVYILFSFANTYEINIKNTEEELDQLFCKNKYYGYKETNLYFDEEIYMIPDKGQNKINLLSNIHFIGKNGTVFDFNKKDYSGIEFTFEGKGEGLFFENITFRNFLTSPIELLFAMIFIISSDSNDYRVNFKNCTFENNNMFILSRFKAKKKTKEIDNIVFDNCIFRNNTDRLLKSYHEDKEIQTSYNNIKFDNCIFTGTIGSTYIDSGIIKYNNCHFINISDSLNTYFRYESLILTSVQKENEIYFSNCIFQNIFLNGTRPYFFINFSKSLFVGNTFKNCHSEIGYIINAYYIDKYNKLTFDGLTVIGILKI
;
A
#
# COMPACT_ATOMS: atom_id res chain seq x y z
N MET A 1 -52.11 3.78 48.08
CA MET A 1 -51.62 5.04 47.49
C MET A 1 -50.89 4.68 46.18
N LEU A 2 -51.61 4.64 45.06
CA LEU A 2 -51.04 4.29 43.75
C LEU A 2 -50.38 5.55 43.17
N PHE A 3 -49.05 5.61 43.23
CA PHE A 3 -48.29 6.67 42.59
C PHE A 3 -48.43 6.56 41.07
N SER A 4 -49.35 7.34 40.50
CA SER A 4 -49.39 7.67 39.09
C SER A 4 -48.10 8.43 38.73
N LYS A 5 -47.05 7.71 38.35
CA LYS A 5 -45.87 8.32 37.75
C LYS A 5 -46.30 8.89 36.39
N LYS A 6 -46.32 10.22 36.28
CA LYS A 6 -46.48 10.90 34.99
C LYS A 6 -45.37 10.42 34.05
N ILE A 7 -45.73 9.59 33.09
CA ILE A 7 -44.84 9.14 32.04
C ILE A 7 -44.46 10.38 31.21
N ASN A 8 -43.16 10.66 31.14
CA ASN A 8 -42.66 11.80 30.38
C ASN A 8 -42.54 11.40 28.90
N PHE A 9 -43.58 11.68 28.12
CA PHE A 9 -43.63 11.39 26.68
C PHE A 9 -42.45 11.95 25.89
N LYS A 10 -41.86 13.09 26.30
CA LYS A 10 -40.67 13.64 25.64
C LYS A 10 -39.47 12.72 25.76
N ILE A 11 -39.33 12.05 26.90
CA ILE A 11 -38.25 11.09 27.14
C ILE A 11 -38.44 9.85 26.26
N ILE A 12 -39.65 9.30 26.20
CA ILE A 12 -39.97 8.14 25.33
C ILE A 12 -39.73 8.47 23.86
N PHE A 13 -40.19 9.62 23.39
CA PHE A 13 -40.01 10.05 22.01
C PHE A 13 -38.52 10.21 21.65
N LYS A 14 -37.72 10.77 22.55
CA LYS A 14 -36.26 10.87 22.38
C LYS A 14 -35.62 9.48 22.28
N TYR A 15 -36.00 8.54 23.15
CA TYR A 15 -35.51 7.16 23.06
C TYR A 15 -35.93 6.46 21.77
N MET A 16 -37.15 6.72 21.27
CA MET A 16 -37.62 6.17 20.00
C MET A 16 -36.80 6.71 18.82
N ILE A 17 -36.50 8.02 18.77
CA ILE A 17 -35.63 8.60 17.74
C ILE A 17 -34.23 8.00 17.81
N CYS A 18 -33.65 7.88 19.01
CA CYS A 18 -32.34 7.25 19.18
C CYS A 18 -32.36 5.79 18.71
N PHE A 19 -33.41 5.04 19.03
CA PHE A 19 -33.56 3.65 18.60
C PHE A 19 -33.68 3.52 17.07
N VAL A 20 -34.50 4.38 16.43
CA VAL A 20 -34.60 4.43 14.97
C VAL A 20 -33.25 4.79 14.33
N TYR A 21 -32.53 5.76 14.89
CA TYR A 21 -31.21 6.14 14.40
C TYR A 21 -30.20 4.99 14.53
N ILE A 22 -30.24 4.25 15.64
CA ILE A 22 -29.42 3.05 15.83
C ILE A 22 -29.76 1.98 14.79
N LEU A 23 -31.05 1.70 14.55
CA LEU A 23 -31.47 0.74 13.52
C LEU A 23 -31.02 1.15 12.11
N PHE A 24 -31.15 2.43 11.75
CA PHE A 24 -30.65 2.94 10.47
C PHE A 24 -29.12 2.86 10.37
N SER A 25 -28.40 3.02 11.48
CA SER A 25 -26.94 2.89 11.48
C SER A 25 -26.48 1.45 11.21
N PHE A 26 -27.15 0.44 11.79
CA PHE A 26 -26.87 -0.97 11.54
C PHE A 26 -27.28 -1.44 10.14
N ALA A 27 -28.28 -0.79 9.52
CA ALA A 27 -28.69 -1.09 8.15
C ALA A 27 -27.64 -0.73 7.08
N ASN A 28 -26.53 -0.07 7.45
CA ASN A 28 -25.52 0.41 6.50
C ASN A 28 -24.29 -0.51 6.35
N THR A 29 -24.23 -1.61 7.11
CA THR A 29 -23.11 -2.57 7.04
C THR A 29 -23.61 -3.90 6.48
N TYR A 30 -22.90 -4.42 5.48
CA TYR A 30 -23.14 -5.74 4.91
C TYR A 30 -22.00 -6.68 5.30
N GLU A 31 -22.34 -7.87 5.81
CA GLU A 31 -21.37 -8.86 6.26
C GLU A 31 -21.59 -10.19 5.55
N ILE A 32 -20.53 -10.79 5.02
CA ILE A 32 -20.58 -12.09 4.34
C ILE A 32 -19.32 -12.90 4.60
N ASN A 33 -19.47 -14.20 4.82
CA ASN A 33 -18.35 -15.15 4.84
C ASN A 33 -18.16 -15.71 3.44
N ILE A 34 -16.95 -15.59 2.90
CA ILE A 34 -16.58 -16.05 1.57
C ILE A 34 -16.03 -17.47 1.67
N LYS A 35 -16.62 -18.42 0.94
CA LYS A 35 -16.12 -19.78 0.82
C LYS A 35 -15.10 -19.87 -0.32
N ASN A 36 -14.15 -20.78 -0.17
CA ASN A 36 -13.12 -21.07 -1.15
C ASN A 36 -13.68 -21.97 -2.27
N THR A 37 -14.63 -21.43 -3.02
CA THR A 37 -15.11 -22.05 -4.25
C THR A 37 -14.80 -21.12 -5.41
N GLU A 38 -14.47 -21.69 -6.56
CA GLU A 38 -14.21 -20.90 -7.77
C GLU A 38 -15.40 -19.98 -8.08
N GLU A 39 -16.64 -20.48 -7.94
CA GLU A 39 -17.85 -19.69 -8.16
C GLU A 39 -17.96 -18.50 -7.21
N GLU A 40 -17.75 -18.68 -5.90
CA GLU A 40 -17.87 -17.56 -4.95
C GLU A 40 -16.74 -16.52 -5.13
N LEU A 41 -15.51 -16.96 -5.40
CA LEU A 41 -14.40 -16.06 -5.69
C LEU A 41 -14.61 -15.31 -7.02
N ASP A 42 -15.08 -15.98 -8.06
CA ASP A 42 -15.47 -15.35 -9.32
C ASP A 42 -16.56 -14.29 -9.09
N GLN A 43 -17.57 -14.60 -8.27
CA GLN A 43 -18.66 -13.67 -7.99
C GLN A 43 -18.19 -12.45 -7.20
N LEU A 44 -17.26 -12.65 -6.25
CA LEU A 44 -16.65 -11.59 -5.47
C LEU A 44 -15.93 -10.58 -6.37
N PHE A 45 -15.14 -11.07 -7.33
CA PHE A 45 -14.28 -10.21 -8.15
C PHE A 45 -14.94 -9.68 -9.43
N CYS A 46 -15.98 -10.36 -9.95
CA CYS A 46 -16.59 -10.00 -11.25
C CYS A 46 -17.97 -9.33 -11.15
N LYS A 47 -18.73 -9.49 -10.05
CA LYS A 47 -20.17 -9.14 -10.04
C LYS A 47 -20.57 -7.94 -9.18
N ASN A 48 -19.63 -7.17 -8.60
CA ASN A 48 -19.90 -5.93 -7.84
C ASN A 48 -21.20 -5.96 -7.01
N LYS A 49 -21.44 -7.04 -6.25
CA LYS A 49 -22.73 -7.28 -5.58
C LYS A 49 -22.98 -6.39 -4.36
N TYR A 50 -22.06 -5.50 -4.03
CA TYR A 50 -21.98 -4.81 -2.74
C TYR A 50 -22.53 -3.38 -2.77
N TYR A 51 -23.27 -3.03 -3.82
CA TYR A 51 -23.88 -1.71 -3.95
C TYR A 51 -25.00 -1.48 -2.92
N GLY A 52 -25.06 -0.27 -2.38
CA GLY A 52 -26.13 0.19 -1.47
C GLY A 52 -25.77 0.18 0.02
N TYR A 53 -24.66 -0.45 0.41
CA TYR A 53 -24.15 -0.41 1.77
C TYR A 53 -23.01 0.59 1.90
N LYS A 54 -22.90 1.24 3.07
CA LYS A 54 -21.78 2.15 3.37
C LYS A 54 -20.49 1.37 3.64
N GLU A 55 -20.63 0.18 4.22
CA GLU A 55 -19.51 -0.67 4.63
C GLU A 55 -19.84 -2.12 4.29
N THR A 56 -18.87 -2.82 3.71
CA THR A 56 -18.97 -4.24 3.37
C THR A 56 -17.80 -5.00 3.98
N ASN A 57 -18.11 -5.96 4.85
CA ASN A 57 -17.15 -6.82 5.52
C ASN A 57 -17.18 -8.22 4.90
N LEU A 58 -16.07 -8.61 4.28
CA LEU A 58 -15.85 -9.89 3.63
C LEU A 58 -14.94 -10.72 4.54
N TYR A 59 -15.49 -11.74 5.18
CA TYR A 59 -14.75 -12.62 6.08
C TYR A 59 -14.24 -13.85 5.34
N PHE A 60 -12.94 -14.12 5.50
CA PHE A 60 -12.25 -15.26 4.91
C PHE A 60 -11.80 -16.19 6.03
N ASP A 61 -12.53 -17.29 6.20
CA ASP A 61 -12.38 -18.21 7.34
C ASP A 61 -11.52 -19.44 7.00
N GLU A 62 -11.25 -19.68 5.72
CA GLU A 62 -10.41 -20.79 5.27
C GLU A 62 -8.92 -20.40 5.25
N GLU A 63 -8.05 -21.42 5.33
CA GLU A 63 -6.61 -21.23 5.42
C GLU A 63 -6.03 -20.70 4.10
N ILE A 64 -6.48 -21.24 2.96
CA ILE A 64 -5.94 -20.92 1.63
C ILE A 64 -7.10 -20.68 0.67
N TYR A 65 -7.09 -19.55 -0.02
CA TYR A 65 -7.96 -19.22 -1.15
C TYR A 65 -7.13 -19.18 -2.42
N MET A 66 -7.52 -20.02 -3.38
CA MET A 66 -6.86 -20.07 -4.70
C MET A 66 -7.45 -18.99 -5.59
N ILE A 67 -6.70 -17.92 -5.84
CA ILE A 67 -7.20 -16.79 -6.63
C ILE A 67 -7.31 -17.22 -8.09
N PRO A 68 -8.51 -17.09 -8.71
CA PRO A 68 -8.72 -17.54 -10.08
C PRO A 68 -7.90 -16.70 -11.08
N ASP A 69 -7.36 -17.39 -12.09
CA ASP A 69 -6.56 -16.83 -13.19
C ASP A 69 -7.49 -16.32 -14.31
N LYS A 70 -8.33 -15.34 -13.97
CA LYS A 70 -9.29 -14.73 -14.90
C LYS A 70 -8.91 -13.26 -15.05
N GLY A 71 -8.49 -12.89 -16.26
CA GLY A 71 -7.93 -11.57 -16.55
C GLY A 71 -8.78 -10.42 -16.01
N GLN A 72 -8.11 -9.54 -15.25
CA GLN A 72 -8.60 -8.28 -14.70
C GLN A 72 -9.89 -8.40 -13.87
N ASN A 73 -9.74 -9.00 -12.69
CA ASN A 73 -10.69 -8.90 -11.58
C ASN A 73 -10.91 -7.42 -11.23
N LYS A 74 -11.96 -6.80 -11.78
CA LYS A 74 -12.20 -5.36 -11.61
C LYS A 74 -13.33 -5.09 -10.62
N ILE A 75 -12.99 -4.44 -9.52
CA ILE A 75 -13.92 -4.00 -8.48
C ILE A 75 -14.02 -2.48 -8.53
N ASN A 76 -15.24 -1.98 -8.76
CA ASN A 76 -15.53 -0.56 -8.63
C ASN A 76 -16.01 -0.26 -7.21
N LEU A 77 -15.26 0.55 -6.48
CA LEU A 77 -15.58 0.95 -5.12
C LEU A 77 -16.54 2.13 -5.11
N LEU A 78 -17.74 1.90 -4.58
CA LEU A 78 -18.74 2.92 -4.22
C LEU A 78 -18.92 3.06 -2.70
N SER A 79 -18.22 2.24 -1.92
CA SER A 79 -18.33 2.16 -0.47
C SER A 79 -17.05 1.57 0.12
N ASN A 80 -16.98 1.51 1.46
CA ASN A 80 -15.85 0.89 2.14
C ASN A 80 -15.94 -0.63 2.04
N ILE A 81 -14.86 -1.28 1.62
CA ILE A 81 -14.77 -2.75 1.53
C ILE A 81 -13.62 -3.25 2.39
N HIS A 82 -13.92 -4.17 3.29
CA HIS A 82 -12.99 -4.80 4.21
C HIS A 82 -12.84 -6.28 3.85
N PHE A 83 -11.62 -6.71 3.56
CA PHE A 83 -11.20 -8.09 3.37
C PHE A 83 -10.51 -8.56 4.65
N ILE A 84 -11.15 -9.45 5.41
CA ILE A 84 -10.75 -9.81 6.78
C ILE A 84 -10.43 -11.31 6.84
N GLY A 85 -9.17 -11.66 7.03
CA GLY A 85 -8.75 -13.04 7.30
C GLY A 85 -8.88 -13.38 8.79
N LYS A 86 -9.48 -14.53 9.13
CA LYS A 86 -9.63 -14.91 10.55
C LYS A 86 -8.39 -15.57 11.17
N ASN A 87 -7.55 -16.26 10.40
CA ASN A 87 -6.47 -17.10 10.95
C ASN A 87 -5.23 -17.22 10.03
N GLY A 88 -4.68 -16.09 9.57
CA GLY A 88 -3.52 -16.14 8.66
C GLY A 88 -3.89 -16.62 7.25
N THR A 89 -5.13 -16.34 6.84
CA THR A 89 -5.68 -16.61 5.51
C THR A 89 -4.69 -16.26 4.42
N VAL A 90 -4.52 -17.17 3.47
CA VAL A 90 -3.61 -17.02 2.34
C VAL A 90 -4.38 -16.82 1.05
N PHE A 91 -4.11 -15.74 0.34
CA PHE A 91 -4.50 -15.56 -1.06
C PHE A 91 -3.32 -16.03 -1.92
N ASP A 92 -3.48 -17.21 -2.52
CA ASP A 92 -2.47 -17.84 -3.35
C ASP A 92 -2.80 -17.60 -4.83
N PHE A 93 -1.92 -16.84 -5.50
CA PHE A 93 -2.05 -16.52 -6.92
C PHE A 93 -1.52 -17.64 -7.83
N ASN A 94 -1.07 -18.77 -7.26
CA ASN A 94 -0.69 -19.99 -7.96
C ASN A 94 0.31 -19.77 -9.12
N LYS A 95 1.22 -18.80 -8.96
CA LYS A 95 2.24 -18.43 -9.97
C LYS A 95 1.63 -17.98 -11.30
N LYS A 96 0.42 -17.41 -11.26
CA LYS A 96 -0.30 -16.91 -12.42
C LYS A 96 -0.16 -15.39 -12.53
N ASP A 97 0.16 -14.92 -13.73
CA ASP A 97 0.44 -13.53 -14.06
C ASP A 97 -0.81 -12.68 -14.37
N TYR A 98 -1.94 -13.31 -14.69
CA TYR A 98 -3.21 -12.63 -15.02
C TYR A 98 -4.22 -12.59 -13.87
N SER A 99 -3.83 -13.01 -12.67
CA SER A 99 -4.68 -13.09 -11.48
C SER A 99 -4.78 -11.78 -10.66
N GLY A 100 -4.26 -10.68 -11.22
CA GLY A 100 -4.29 -9.36 -10.59
C GLY A 100 -5.71 -8.79 -10.39
N ILE A 101 -5.85 -7.93 -9.40
CA ILE A 101 -7.11 -7.29 -9.02
C ILE A 101 -7.01 -5.78 -9.24
N GLU A 102 -7.90 -5.23 -10.04
CA GLU A 102 -8.05 -3.79 -10.25
C GLU A 102 -9.15 -3.23 -9.36
N PHE A 103 -8.81 -2.25 -8.54
CA PHE A 103 -9.70 -1.48 -7.71
C PHE A 103 -9.84 -0.07 -8.29
N THR A 104 -11.05 0.29 -8.72
CA THR A 104 -11.36 1.63 -9.23
C THR A 104 -12.20 2.39 -8.20
N PHE A 105 -11.69 3.51 -7.70
CA PHE A 105 -12.39 4.41 -6.80
C PHE A 105 -13.17 5.45 -7.63
N GLU A 106 -14.50 5.38 -7.60
CA GLU A 106 -15.35 6.28 -8.39
C GLU A 106 -15.78 7.55 -7.63
N GLY A 107 -15.71 7.55 -6.29
CA GLY A 107 -16.21 8.64 -5.46
C GLY A 107 -15.18 9.29 -4.55
N LYS A 108 -15.65 9.77 -3.39
CA LYS A 108 -14.82 10.44 -2.38
C LYS A 108 -15.00 9.77 -1.03
N GLY A 109 -13.86 9.44 -0.42
CA GLY A 109 -13.78 8.93 0.93
C GLY A 109 -13.97 7.41 1.03
N GLU A 110 -14.07 6.69 -0.10
CA GLU A 110 -14.12 5.24 -0.09
C GLU A 110 -12.77 4.64 0.32
N GLY A 111 -12.85 3.52 1.03
CA GLY A 111 -11.71 2.82 1.58
C GLY A 111 -11.70 1.34 1.21
N LEU A 112 -10.51 0.83 0.92
CA LEU A 112 -10.22 -0.57 0.73
C LEU A 112 -9.32 -1.04 1.87
N PHE A 113 -9.74 -2.05 2.62
CA PHE A 113 -9.03 -2.49 3.82
C PHE A 113 -8.75 -3.99 3.73
N PHE A 114 -7.51 -4.39 3.97
CA PHE A 114 -7.09 -5.78 4.09
C PHE A 114 -6.53 -5.98 5.49
N GLU A 115 -7.00 -7.01 6.19
CA GLU A 115 -6.56 -7.33 7.54
C GLU A 115 -6.23 -8.83 7.68
N ASN A 116 -5.04 -9.13 8.21
CA ASN A 116 -4.56 -10.49 8.50
C ASN A 116 -4.54 -11.46 7.30
N ILE A 117 -4.17 -10.97 6.11
CA ILE A 117 -4.09 -11.76 4.88
C ILE A 117 -2.63 -11.89 4.41
N THR A 118 -2.25 -13.09 3.97
CA THR A 118 -1.00 -13.37 3.27
C THR A 118 -1.24 -13.43 1.77
N PHE A 119 -0.55 -12.61 0.99
CA PHE A 119 -0.58 -12.61 -0.47
C PHE A 119 0.69 -13.26 -1.00
N ARG A 120 0.56 -14.37 -1.74
CA ARG A 120 1.75 -15.11 -2.18
C ARG A 120 1.67 -15.68 -3.58
N ASN A 121 2.87 -15.96 -4.11
CA ASN A 121 3.08 -16.65 -5.38
C ASN A 121 2.51 -15.89 -6.60
N PHE A 122 2.47 -14.57 -6.60
CA PHE A 122 2.18 -13.82 -7.82
C PHE A 122 3.45 -13.64 -8.64
N LEU A 123 3.59 -14.43 -9.69
CA LEU A 123 4.76 -14.42 -10.56
C LEU A 123 4.36 -13.88 -11.92
N THR A 124 5.12 -12.93 -12.42
CA THR A 124 4.89 -12.31 -13.73
C THR A 124 5.99 -12.71 -14.70
N SER A 125 5.59 -13.01 -15.94
CA SER A 125 6.56 -13.18 -17.02
C SER A 125 7.35 -11.88 -17.21
N PRO A 126 8.69 -11.95 -17.39
CA PRO A 126 9.54 -10.80 -17.71
C PRO A 126 9.07 -9.89 -18.86
N ILE A 127 8.24 -10.40 -19.76
CA ILE A 127 7.76 -9.69 -20.96
C ILE A 127 6.49 -8.87 -20.67
N GLU A 128 5.69 -9.28 -19.68
CA GLU A 128 4.34 -8.74 -19.41
C GLU A 128 4.30 -7.74 -18.25
N LEU A 129 5.49 -7.36 -17.77
CA LEU A 129 5.71 -6.60 -16.53
C LEU A 129 5.02 -5.23 -16.46
N LEU A 130 4.65 -4.65 -17.60
CA LEU A 130 4.02 -3.33 -17.58
C LEU A 130 2.55 -3.38 -17.12
N PHE A 131 1.92 -4.55 -17.15
CA PHE A 131 0.49 -4.70 -16.90
C PHE A 131 0.13 -5.73 -15.82
N ALA A 132 1.05 -6.62 -15.45
CA ALA A 132 0.79 -7.65 -14.44
C ALA A 132 1.20 -7.16 -13.04
N MET A 133 0.20 -6.86 -12.20
CA MET A 133 0.35 -6.41 -10.81
C MET A 133 -0.67 -7.14 -9.96
N ILE A 134 -0.32 -7.51 -8.71
CA ILE A 134 -1.32 -8.07 -7.79
C ILE A 134 -2.48 -7.09 -7.63
N PHE A 135 -2.15 -5.80 -7.44
CA PHE A 135 -3.14 -4.75 -7.25
C PHE A 135 -2.91 -3.59 -8.21
N ILE A 136 -3.95 -3.22 -8.94
CA ILE A 136 -4.04 -1.96 -9.67
C ILE A 136 -5.04 -1.08 -8.93
N ILE A 137 -4.57 0.02 -8.35
CA ILE A 137 -5.40 0.98 -7.64
C ILE A 137 -5.56 2.19 -8.55
N SER A 138 -6.77 2.45 -9.03
CA SER A 138 -7.11 3.55 -9.91
C SER A 138 -8.05 4.52 -9.18
N SER A 139 -7.68 5.81 -9.11
CA SER A 139 -8.57 6.84 -8.51
C SER A 139 -8.51 8.16 -9.26
N ASP A 140 -9.69 8.71 -9.56
CA ASP A 140 -9.84 10.09 -10.06
C ASP A 140 -9.95 11.10 -8.91
N SER A 141 -10.13 10.61 -7.69
CA SER A 141 -10.22 11.39 -6.46
C SER A 141 -8.89 11.42 -5.72
N ASN A 142 -8.75 12.43 -4.89
CA ASN A 142 -7.61 12.60 -3.99
C ASN A 142 -7.95 12.09 -2.57
N ASP A 143 -9.23 11.81 -2.31
CA ASP A 143 -9.76 11.29 -1.06
C ASP A 143 -10.14 9.82 -1.25
N TYR A 144 -9.13 8.96 -1.23
CA TYR A 144 -9.30 7.50 -1.22
C TYR A 144 -8.32 6.90 -0.22
N ARG A 145 -8.65 5.72 0.30
CA ARG A 145 -7.81 5.02 1.28
C ARG A 145 -7.66 3.56 0.91
N VAL A 146 -6.43 3.06 1.01
CA VAL A 146 -6.10 1.65 0.92
C VAL A 146 -5.25 1.31 2.13
N ASN A 147 -5.68 0.35 2.94
CA ASN A 147 -4.97 -0.03 4.15
C ASN A 147 -4.70 -1.53 4.18
N PHE A 148 -3.45 -1.90 4.40
CA PHE A 148 -3.03 -3.27 4.65
C PHE A 148 -2.55 -3.35 6.09
N LYS A 149 -3.26 -4.11 6.93
CA LYS A 149 -2.98 -4.25 8.35
C LYS A 149 -2.64 -5.70 8.68
N ASN A 150 -1.46 -5.91 9.30
CA ASN A 150 -0.96 -7.24 9.63
C ASN A 150 -0.91 -8.19 8.41
N CYS A 151 -0.63 -7.66 7.22
CA CYS A 151 -0.57 -8.44 5.99
C CYS A 151 0.84 -8.97 5.74
N THR A 152 0.94 -10.11 5.05
CA THR A 152 2.22 -10.65 4.57
C THR A 152 2.23 -10.72 3.05
N PHE A 153 3.34 -10.32 2.43
CA PHE A 153 3.56 -10.35 0.99
C PHE A 153 4.77 -11.23 0.72
N GLU A 154 4.56 -12.42 0.17
CA GLU A 154 5.59 -13.45 0.10
C GLU A 154 5.76 -14.02 -1.32
N ASN A 155 7.01 -14.09 -1.79
CA ASN A 155 7.36 -14.71 -3.08
C ASN A 155 6.59 -14.11 -4.27
N ASN A 156 6.42 -12.79 -4.31
CA ASN A 156 5.78 -12.09 -5.43
C ASN A 156 6.82 -11.37 -6.30
N ASN A 157 6.53 -11.21 -7.59
CA ASN A 157 7.34 -10.38 -8.47
C ASN A 157 6.92 -8.92 -8.32
N MET A 158 5.73 -8.52 -8.75
CA MET A 158 5.25 -7.14 -8.59
C MET A 158 3.94 -7.06 -7.82
N PHE A 159 3.85 -6.04 -6.97
CA PHE A 159 2.78 -5.99 -5.98
C PHE A 159 1.73 -4.91 -6.26
N ILE A 160 2.04 -3.62 -6.13
CA ILE A 160 1.05 -2.54 -6.29
C ILE A 160 1.41 -1.58 -7.41
N LEU A 161 0.43 -1.30 -8.26
CA LEU A 161 0.40 -0.16 -9.17
C LEU A 161 -0.69 0.82 -8.72
N SER A 162 -0.31 1.99 -8.25
CA SER A 162 -1.22 3.08 -7.93
C SER A 162 -1.22 4.11 -9.05
N ARG A 163 -2.38 4.26 -9.68
CA ARG A 163 -2.69 5.19 -10.78
C ARG A 163 -3.67 6.22 -10.24
N PHE A 164 -3.31 7.50 -10.29
CA PHE A 164 -4.21 8.55 -9.83
C PHE A 164 -4.25 9.72 -10.81
N LYS A 165 -5.42 10.33 -10.94
CA LYS A 165 -5.66 11.54 -11.76
C LYS A 165 -5.99 12.78 -10.92
N ALA A 166 -5.77 12.69 -9.61
CA ALA A 166 -6.12 13.71 -8.64
C ALA A 166 -5.45 15.06 -8.92
N LYS A 167 -6.26 16.12 -9.16
CA LYS A 167 -5.74 17.47 -9.45
C LYS A 167 -5.48 18.34 -8.22
N LYS A 168 -5.90 17.90 -7.02
CA LYS A 168 -5.81 18.69 -5.77
C LYS A 168 -4.92 18.01 -4.73
N LYS A 169 -3.96 18.77 -4.19
CA LYS A 169 -2.99 18.28 -3.19
C LYS A 169 -3.70 17.75 -1.94
N THR A 170 -3.26 16.58 -1.47
CA THR A 170 -3.79 15.83 -0.31
C THR A 170 -2.81 15.94 0.84
N LYS A 171 -2.74 17.07 1.54
CA LYS A 171 -1.76 17.16 2.64
C LYS A 171 -2.12 16.32 3.87
N GLU A 172 -3.36 15.87 4.01
CA GLU A 172 -3.88 15.41 5.31
C GLU A 172 -4.20 13.92 5.41
N ILE A 173 -4.32 13.21 4.29
CA ILE A 173 -4.74 11.80 4.28
C ILE A 173 -3.61 10.96 3.70
N ASP A 174 -3.18 9.93 4.44
CA ASP A 174 -2.34 8.86 3.87
C ASP A 174 -3.25 7.95 3.02
N ASN A 175 -3.01 7.92 1.71
CA ASN A 175 -3.85 7.22 0.73
C ASN A 175 -3.59 5.72 0.71
N ILE A 176 -2.32 5.30 0.86
CA ILE A 176 -1.95 3.89 0.92
C ILE A 176 -1.15 3.67 2.21
N VAL A 177 -1.63 2.80 3.08
CA VAL A 177 -1.01 2.50 4.38
C VAL A 177 -0.71 1.02 4.48
N PHE A 178 0.52 0.70 4.88
CA PHE A 178 0.94 -0.63 5.32
C PHE A 178 1.28 -0.52 6.80
N ASP A 179 0.53 -1.20 7.65
CA ASP A 179 0.69 -1.20 9.10
C ASP A 179 0.98 -2.62 9.59
N ASN A 180 2.13 -2.80 10.25
CA ASN A 180 2.63 -4.08 10.75
C ASN A 180 2.71 -5.16 9.65
N CYS A 181 3.11 -4.78 8.44
CA CYS A 181 3.19 -5.71 7.30
C CYS A 181 4.57 -6.35 7.14
N ILE A 182 4.61 -7.55 6.57
CA ILE A 182 5.84 -8.29 6.28
C ILE A 182 5.97 -8.49 4.78
N PHE A 183 7.13 -8.16 4.22
CA PHE A 183 7.49 -8.37 2.82
C PHE A 183 8.66 -9.35 2.76
N ARG A 184 8.42 -10.56 2.25
CA ARG A 184 9.41 -11.64 2.23
C ARG A 184 9.68 -12.15 0.82
N ASN A 185 10.95 -12.14 0.42
CA ASN A 185 11.41 -12.74 -0.83
C ASN A 185 10.64 -12.26 -2.08
N ASN A 186 10.19 -11.02 -2.10
CA ASN A 186 9.61 -10.45 -3.32
C ASN A 186 10.75 -10.05 -4.26
N THR A 187 10.65 -10.35 -5.54
CA THR A 187 11.81 -10.31 -6.46
C THR A 187 11.77 -9.17 -7.47
N ASP A 188 10.72 -8.35 -7.45
CA ASP A 188 10.54 -7.19 -8.33
C ASP A 188 9.88 -6.01 -7.58
N ARG A 189 9.50 -4.96 -8.32
CA ARG A 189 9.00 -3.70 -7.74
C ARG A 189 7.83 -3.91 -6.75
N LEU A 190 8.01 -3.41 -5.52
CA LEU A 190 6.98 -3.47 -4.50
C LEU A 190 5.79 -2.56 -4.84
N LEU A 191 6.09 -1.30 -5.17
CA LEU A 191 5.07 -0.31 -5.41
C LEU A 191 5.51 0.64 -6.51
N LYS A 192 4.61 0.92 -7.45
CA LYS A 192 4.73 2.00 -8.43
C LYS A 192 3.55 2.95 -8.28
N SER A 193 3.82 4.19 -7.89
CA SER A 193 2.85 5.27 -7.81
C SER A 193 3.10 6.24 -8.96
N TYR A 194 2.12 6.44 -9.84
CA TYR A 194 2.23 7.42 -10.94
C TYR A 194 0.96 8.25 -11.14
N HIS A 195 1.17 9.52 -11.45
CA HIS A 195 0.09 10.43 -11.83
C HIS A 195 -0.16 10.29 -13.33
N GLU A 196 -1.40 10.10 -13.78
CA GLU A 196 -1.67 9.88 -15.20
C GLU A 196 -1.41 11.12 -16.08
N ASP A 197 -1.68 12.30 -15.53
CA ASP A 197 -1.36 13.57 -16.20
C ASP A 197 0.09 13.98 -15.87
N LYS A 198 0.98 13.83 -16.85
CA LYS A 198 2.41 14.12 -16.70
C LYS A 198 2.72 15.61 -16.58
N GLU A 199 1.78 16.49 -16.93
CA GLU A 199 1.99 17.94 -16.87
C GLU A 199 1.81 18.49 -15.45
N ILE A 200 1.18 17.72 -14.57
CA ILE A 200 0.85 18.16 -13.22
C ILE A 200 1.99 17.81 -12.23
N GLN A 201 2.82 18.81 -11.92
CA GLN A 201 3.96 18.71 -10.99
C GLN A 201 3.57 18.98 -9.54
N THR A 202 2.70 18.18 -8.96
CA THR A 202 2.19 18.44 -7.60
C THR A 202 2.07 17.14 -6.84
N SER A 203 2.41 17.10 -5.54
CA SER A 203 2.36 15.88 -4.72
C SER A 203 0.91 15.50 -4.36
N TYR A 204 0.44 14.32 -4.80
CA TYR A 204 -0.97 13.92 -4.62
C TYR A 204 -1.22 12.58 -3.95
N ASN A 205 -0.21 11.70 -3.86
CA ASN A 205 -0.40 10.37 -3.32
C ASN A 205 0.47 10.16 -2.08
N ASN A 206 -0.16 10.00 -0.93
CA ASN A 206 0.57 9.79 0.33
C ASN A 206 0.63 8.31 0.66
N ILE A 207 1.83 7.78 0.80
CA ILE A 207 2.09 6.36 1.04
C ILE A 207 2.86 6.23 2.34
N LYS A 208 2.37 5.36 3.24
CA LYS A 208 2.96 5.15 4.56
C LYS A 208 3.22 3.67 4.80
N PHE A 209 4.43 3.36 5.25
CA PHE A 209 4.82 2.08 5.81
C PHE A 209 5.13 2.28 7.29
N ASP A 210 4.43 1.58 8.17
CA ASP A 210 4.54 1.68 9.62
C ASP A 210 4.80 0.30 10.22
N ASN A 211 5.87 0.16 10.99
CA ASN A 211 6.24 -1.08 11.67
C ASN A 211 6.42 -2.28 10.70
N CYS A 212 6.87 -2.03 9.47
CA CYS A 212 7.00 -3.06 8.44
C CYS A 212 8.37 -3.75 8.44
N ILE A 213 8.40 -5.02 8.02
CA ILE A 213 9.64 -5.80 7.88
C ILE A 213 9.81 -6.23 6.42
N PHE A 214 10.97 -5.95 5.84
CA PHE A 214 11.36 -6.32 4.48
C PHE A 214 12.54 -7.28 4.54
N THR A 215 12.33 -8.57 4.24
CA THR A 215 13.37 -9.60 4.27
C THR A 215 13.57 -10.21 2.90
N GLY A 216 14.80 -10.19 2.37
CA GLY A 216 15.09 -10.78 1.05
C GLY A 216 14.28 -10.17 -0.11
N THR A 217 13.63 -9.02 0.12
CA THR A 217 12.79 -8.37 -0.86
C THR A 217 13.63 -7.41 -1.69
N ILE A 218 13.69 -7.68 -2.99
CA ILE A 218 14.37 -6.90 -4.01
C ILE A 218 13.28 -6.16 -4.76
N GLY A 219 13.29 -4.82 -4.73
CA GLY A 219 12.25 -4.06 -5.42
C GLY A 219 12.11 -2.66 -4.86
N SER A 220 12.38 -1.66 -5.70
CA SER A 220 12.23 -0.27 -5.30
C SER A 220 10.77 0.08 -5.11
N THR A 221 10.48 0.98 -4.19
CA THR A 221 9.25 1.77 -4.28
C THR A 221 9.52 2.91 -5.24
N TYR A 222 8.75 2.97 -6.33
CA TYR A 222 8.82 4.05 -7.30
C TYR A 222 7.68 5.04 -7.03
N ILE A 223 8.04 6.30 -6.81
CA ILE A 223 7.08 7.38 -6.67
C ILE A 223 7.34 8.46 -7.72
N ASP A 224 6.33 8.69 -8.56
CA ASP A 224 6.34 9.79 -9.51
C ASP A 224 5.99 11.10 -8.79
N SER A 225 4.83 11.13 -8.11
CA SER A 225 4.32 12.28 -7.37
C SER A 225 3.75 11.84 -6.01
N GLY A 226 4.15 12.51 -4.91
CA GLY A 226 3.51 12.33 -3.61
C GLY A 226 4.42 12.42 -2.39
N ILE A 227 3.92 11.91 -1.27
CA ILE A 227 4.68 11.81 -0.02
C ILE A 227 4.85 10.34 0.30
N ILE A 228 6.06 9.90 0.63
CA ILE A 228 6.32 8.55 1.10
C ILE A 228 7.01 8.55 2.45
N LYS A 229 6.47 7.77 3.39
CA LYS A 229 6.93 7.69 4.77
C LYS A 229 7.21 6.24 5.13
N TYR A 230 8.41 5.97 5.63
CA TYR A 230 8.77 4.74 6.31
C TYR A 230 9.03 5.07 7.76
N ASN A 231 8.28 4.45 8.67
CA ASN A 231 8.40 4.63 10.10
C ASN A 231 8.60 3.28 10.78
N ASN A 232 9.64 3.18 11.62
CA ASN A 232 9.96 1.97 12.37
C ASN A 232 10.03 0.70 11.49
N CYS A 233 10.60 0.81 10.30
CA CYS A 233 10.70 -0.28 9.33
C CYS A 233 12.06 -0.98 9.39
N HIS A 234 12.11 -2.28 9.12
CA HIS A 234 13.34 -3.07 9.13
C HIS A 234 13.60 -3.74 7.78
N PHE A 235 14.70 -3.38 7.12
CA PHE A 235 15.17 -3.93 5.86
C PHE A 235 16.34 -4.88 6.11
N ILE A 236 16.16 -6.17 5.79
CA ILE A 236 17.05 -7.26 6.20
C ILE A 236 17.43 -8.14 5.01
N ASN A 237 18.71 -8.50 4.90
CA ASN A 237 19.20 -9.52 3.96
C ASN A 237 18.77 -9.23 2.51
N ILE A 238 18.92 -7.98 2.06
CA ILE A 238 18.58 -7.59 0.70
C ILE A 238 19.84 -7.65 -0.15
N SER A 239 19.81 -8.39 -1.26
CA SER A 239 20.92 -8.49 -2.20
C SER A 239 20.40 -8.35 -3.62
N ASP A 240 21.14 -7.65 -4.49
CA ASP A 240 20.78 -7.60 -5.91
C ASP A 240 21.03 -8.98 -6.56
N SER A 241 20.07 -9.44 -7.37
CA SER A 241 20.30 -10.60 -8.23
C SER A 241 20.90 -10.12 -9.55
N LEU A 242 21.81 -10.87 -10.17
CA LEU A 242 22.43 -10.46 -11.44
C LEU A 242 21.40 -10.18 -12.56
N ASN A 243 20.18 -10.74 -12.46
CA ASN A 243 19.13 -10.59 -13.47
C ASN A 243 18.25 -9.35 -13.29
N THR A 244 18.34 -8.63 -12.17
CA THR A 244 17.59 -7.39 -11.93
C THR A 244 18.28 -6.15 -12.51
N TYR A 245 19.52 -6.29 -13.04
CA TYR A 245 20.47 -5.23 -13.42
C TYR A 245 19.95 -4.17 -14.41
N PHE A 246 18.88 -4.42 -15.16
CA PHE A 246 18.36 -3.44 -16.16
C PHE A 246 17.03 -2.76 -15.81
N ARG A 247 16.30 -3.17 -14.77
CA ARG A 247 14.92 -2.70 -14.55
C ARG A 247 14.71 -1.45 -13.69
N TYR A 248 15.61 -1.12 -12.76
CA TYR A 248 15.37 -0.10 -11.73
C TYR A 248 16.55 0.83 -11.50
N GLU A 249 16.27 2.06 -11.11
CA GLU A 249 17.27 3.08 -10.80
C GLU A 249 17.85 2.91 -9.39
N SER A 250 17.18 2.16 -8.52
CA SER A 250 17.58 1.90 -7.13
C SER A 250 17.02 0.58 -6.61
N LEU A 251 17.54 0.14 -5.46
CA LEU A 251 17.08 -1.07 -4.77
C LEU A 251 15.83 -0.84 -3.90
N ILE A 252 15.80 0.25 -3.12
CA ILE A 252 14.80 0.48 -2.07
C ILE A 252 13.77 1.53 -2.51
N LEU A 253 14.22 2.67 -3.05
CA LEU A 253 13.31 3.76 -3.40
C LEU A 253 13.85 4.62 -4.54
N THR A 254 12.99 4.83 -5.53
CA THR A 254 13.20 5.75 -6.64
C THR A 254 12.17 6.88 -6.56
N SER A 255 12.63 8.12 -6.54
CA SER A 255 11.81 9.32 -6.67
C SER A 255 12.36 10.21 -7.76
N VAL A 256 11.51 10.67 -8.68
CA VAL A 256 11.96 11.37 -9.89
C VAL A 256 11.48 12.83 -10.02
N GLN A 257 10.50 13.27 -9.21
CA GLN A 257 9.95 14.63 -9.29
C GLN A 257 10.30 15.51 -8.09
N LYS A 258 10.31 16.83 -8.32
CA LYS A 258 10.73 17.85 -7.36
C LYS A 258 9.82 17.95 -6.14
N GLU A 259 8.54 17.72 -6.36
CA GLU A 259 7.51 17.92 -5.36
C GLU A 259 7.32 16.70 -4.45
N ASN A 260 8.11 15.64 -4.66
CA ASN A 260 8.08 14.48 -3.79
C ASN A 260 8.69 14.80 -2.43
N GLU A 261 8.07 14.24 -1.39
CA GLU A 261 8.59 14.30 -0.04
C GLU A 261 8.82 12.88 0.48
N ILE A 262 10.03 12.59 0.94
CA ILE A 262 10.47 11.26 1.38
C ILE A 262 10.89 11.36 2.84
N TYR A 263 10.35 10.47 3.68
CA TYR A 263 10.61 10.43 5.10
C TYR A 263 11.00 9.01 5.53
N PHE A 264 12.17 8.85 6.13
CA PHE A 264 12.60 7.62 6.79
C PHE A 264 12.87 7.92 8.26
N SER A 265 12.10 7.31 9.15
CA SER A 265 12.19 7.55 10.59
C SER A 265 12.34 6.24 11.34
N ASN A 266 13.39 6.14 12.15
CA ASN A 266 13.67 4.99 13.01
C ASN A 266 13.75 3.65 12.25
N CYS A 267 14.22 3.67 10.99
CA CYS A 267 14.37 2.45 10.20
C CYS A 267 15.72 1.77 10.46
N ILE A 268 15.74 0.45 10.35
CA ILE A 268 16.96 -0.35 10.43
C ILE A 268 17.23 -0.97 9.06
N PHE A 269 18.44 -0.81 8.56
CA PHE A 269 18.94 -1.42 7.33
C PHE A 269 20.07 -2.37 7.74
N GLN A 270 19.89 -3.67 7.51
CA GLN A 270 20.82 -4.68 7.97
C GLN A 270 21.14 -5.71 6.88
N ASN A 271 22.43 -6.01 6.70
CA ASN A 271 22.92 -7.03 5.77
C ASN A 271 22.42 -6.79 4.34
N ILE A 272 22.68 -5.59 3.81
CA ILE A 272 22.32 -5.24 2.44
C ILE A 272 23.61 -5.24 1.60
N PHE A 273 23.65 -6.04 0.54
CA PHE A 273 24.86 -6.23 -0.27
C PHE A 273 24.53 -6.04 -1.73
N LEU A 274 25.05 -4.96 -2.33
CA LEU A 274 24.86 -4.65 -3.75
C LEU A 274 26.13 -4.92 -4.54
N ASN A 275 26.07 -5.93 -5.41
CA ASN A 275 27.13 -6.29 -6.35
C ASN A 275 26.98 -5.55 -7.70
N GLY A 276 26.35 -4.39 -7.71
CA GLY A 276 25.92 -3.70 -8.93
C GLY A 276 26.11 -2.19 -8.86
N THR A 277 25.79 -1.52 -9.96
CA THR A 277 25.99 -0.06 -10.13
C THR A 277 24.84 0.78 -9.57
N ARG A 278 23.95 0.19 -8.76
CA ARG A 278 22.76 0.87 -8.28
C ARG A 278 22.92 1.34 -6.84
N PRO A 279 22.42 2.54 -6.52
CA PRO A 279 22.29 2.98 -5.15
C PRO A 279 21.12 2.27 -4.46
N TYR A 280 21.06 2.40 -3.13
CA TYR A 280 19.92 1.93 -2.35
C TYR A 280 18.73 2.86 -2.62
N PHE A 281 19.02 4.16 -2.69
CA PHE A 281 18.04 5.21 -2.94
C PHE A 281 18.46 6.03 -4.17
N PHE A 282 17.52 6.24 -5.09
CA PHE A 282 17.66 7.19 -6.19
C PHE A 282 16.67 8.34 -5.96
N ILE A 283 17.20 9.53 -5.68
CA ILE A 283 16.41 10.67 -5.22
C ILE A 283 16.71 11.85 -6.14
N ASN A 284 15.81 12.13 -7.07
CA ASN A 284 15.95 13.25 -8.00
C ASN A 284 14.97 14.37 -7.63
N PHE A 285 15.50 15.57 -7.41
CA PHE A 285 14.76 16.80 -7.10
C PHE A 285 13.90 16.79 -5.81
N SER A 286 13.76 15.68 -5.08
CA SER A 286 12.78 15.54 -4.02
C SER A 286 13.30 15.86 -2.60
N LYS A 287 12.41 16.43 -1.78
CA LYS A 287 12.68 16.72 -0.37
C LYS A 287 12.77 15.42 0.40
N SER A 288 13.94 15.14 0.97
CA SER A 288 14.17 13.89 1.70
C SER A 288 14.64 14.16 3.13
N LEU A 289 14.09 13.42 4.09
CA LEU A 289 14.45 13.50 5.51
C LEU A 289 14.64 12.09 6.08
N PHE A 290 15.81 11.87 6.68
CA PHE A 290 16.18 10.65 7.38
C PHE A 290 16.40 11.02 8.86
N VAL A 291 15.78 10.31 9.80
CA VAL A 291 15.90 10.57 11.24
C VAL A 291 15.99 9.25 12.00
N GLY A 292 17.02 9.07 12.82
CA GLY A 292 17.16 7.90 13.70
C GLY A 292 17.32 6.57 12.97
N ASN A 293 17.82 6.57 11.73
CA ASN A 293 17.96 5.34 10.94
C ASN A 293 19.33 4.68 11.20
N THR A 294 19.36 3.36 11.28
CA THR A 294 20.59 2.57 11.50
C THR A 294 20.96 1.77 10.25
N PHE A 295 22.23 1.79 9.85
CA PHE A 295 22.77 0.95 8.76
C PHE A 295 23.83 0.00 9.34
N LYS A 296 23.66 -1.31 9.15
CA LYS A 296 24.55 -2.35 9.68
C LYS A 296 24.90 -3.36 8.59
N ASN A 297 26.19 -3.50 8.30
CA ASN A 297 26.69 -4.39 7.23
C ASN A 297 26.01 -4.09 5.88
N CYS A 298 25.97 -2.82 5.51
CA CYS A 298 25.44 -2.35 4.24
C CYS A 298 26.60 -2.00 3.31
N HIS A 299 26.69 -2.67 2.16
CA HIS A 299 27.76 -2.48 1.19
C HIS A 299 27.19 -2.27 -0.22
N SER A 300 27.89 -1.47 -1.01
CA SER A 300 27.63 -1.24 -2.43
C SER A 300 28.96 -1.18 -3.17
N GLU A 301 29.10 -1.90 -4.28
CA GLU A 301 30.32 -1.89 -5.09
C GLU A 301 30.69 -0.50 -5.61
N ILE A 302 29.69 0.36 -5.86
CA ILE A 302 29.92 1.75 -6.28
C ILE A 302 30.18 2.71 -5.11
N GLY A 303 30.04 2.25 -3.86
CA GLY A 303 30.23 3.06 -2.65
C GLY A 303 29.10 4.05 -2.35
N TYR A 304 28.04 4.10 -3.16
CA TYR A 304 26.90 5.02 -2.94
C TYR A 304 25.70 4.28 -2.34
N ILE A 305 25.26 4.74 -1.17
CA ILE A 305 23.97 4.34 -0.58
C ILE A 305 22.84 5.20 -1.17
N ILE A 306 23.06 6.51 -1.25
CA ILE A 306 22.08 7.46 -1.81
C ILE A 306 22.72 8.13 -3.03
N ASN A 307 22.12 7.95 -4.20
CA ASN A 307 22.42 8.78 -5.36
C ASN A 307 21.33 9.85 -5.49
N ALA A 308 21.73 11.10 -5.28
CA ALA A 308 20.82 12.24 -5.34
C ALA A 308 21.31 13.29 -6.35
N TYR A 309 20.42 13.67 -7.28
CA TYR A 309 20.68 14.70 -8.27
C TYR A 309 19.86 15.96 -7.95
N TYR A 310 20.45 17.12 -8.26
CA TYR A 310 19.81 18.44 -8.07
C TYR A 310 19.28 18.65 -6.63
N ILE A 311 20.22 18.57 -5.69
CA ILE A 311 20.00 18.92 -4.29
C ILE A 311 19.80 20.45 -4.21
N ASP A 312 18.56 20.92 -4.37
CA ASP A 312 18.18 22.31 -4.04
C ASP A 312 18.36 22.54 -2.52
N LYS A 313 18.33 23.79 -2.04
CA LYS A 313 18.46 24.18 -0.63
C LYS A 313 17.48 23.48 0.32
N TYR A 314 16.49 22.77 -0.23
CA TYR A 314 15.45 22.02 0.48
C TYR A 314 15.76 20.54 0.67
N ASN A 315 16.83 20.01 0.06
CA ASN A 315 17.21 18.61 0.15
C ASN A 315 18.24 18.44 1.29
N LYS A 316 17.71 18.18 2.49
CA LYS A 316 18.46 18.08 3.73
C LYS A 316 18.56 16.62 4.17
N LEU A 317 19.58 15.90 3.69
CA LEU A 317 19.88 14.59 4.27
C LEU A 317 20.43 14.82 5.68
N THR A 318 19.74 14.31 6.69
CA THR A 318 20.22 14.39 8.08
C THR A 318 20.57 12.98 8.53
N PHE A 319 21.80 12.75 8.98
CA PHE A 319 22.22 11.50 9.61
C PHE A 319 22.60 11.84 11.05
N ASP A 320 21.89 11.30 12.03
CA ASP A 320 22.18 11.49 13.46
C ASP A 320 22.41 12.96 13.88
N GLY A 321 21.59 13.88 13.35
CA GLY A 321 21.70 15.31 13.62
C GLY A 321 22.72 16.07 12.77
N LEU A 322 23.56 15.38 11.99
CA LEU A 322 24.45 16.00 11.00
C LEU A 322 23.71 16.19 9.68
N THR A 323 23.64 17.43 9.24
CA THR A 323 23.08 17.79 7.93
C THR A 323 24.12 17.56 6.84
N VAL A 324 23.94 16.53 6.03
CA VAL A 324 24.74 16.29 4.81
C VAL A 324 24.01 16.95 3.63
N ILE A 325 24.64 17.94 3.03
CA ILE A 325 24.21 18.53 1.75
C ILE A 325 25.08 17.87 0.68
N GLY A 326 24.59 16.79 0.04
CA GLY A 326 25.37 16.13 -1.02
C GLY A 326 25.18 14.63 -1.15
N ILE A 327 25.93 14.06 -2.10
CA ILE A 327 26.08 12.63 -2.35
C ILE A 327 26.74 12.00 -1.12
N LEU A 328 26.07 11.03 -0.47
CA LEU A 328 26.68 10.25 0.61
C LEU A 328 27.40 9.04 0.01
N LYS A 329 28.73 9.09 0.03
CA LYS A 329 29.62 7.97 -0.24
C LYS A 329 30.03 7.37 1.10
N ILE A 330 29.83 6.07 1.32
CA ILE A 330 30.33 5.35 2.51
C ILE A 330 31.59 4.59 2.14
#